data_AF-A0A524IYC1-F1
#
_entry.id   AF-A0A524IYC1-F1
#
_cell.length_a   1.000
_cell.length_b   1.000
_cell.length_c   1.000
_cell.angle_alpha   90.00
_cell.angle_beta   90.00
_cell.angle_gamma   90.00
#
_symmetry.space_group_name_H-M   'P 1'
#
loop_
_entity.id
_entity.type
_entity.pdbx_description
1 polymer ?
#
loop_
_entity_poly.entity_id
_entity_poly.type
_entity_poly.pdbx_seq_one_letter_code
_entity_poly.pdbx_strand_id
1 'polypeptide(L)'
;AYLACDGGRWRAVVDGRPHGSYDTIGEGTLRFSPDGRHVAYAARTGDKWLAVVDGKELKKHAEFQGYEGIAEMVFSPDSRFLAYTAKLGTAELVLDLTTDDAEKQVKAHAATRLALLKEIPEWASYIP
;
A
#
# COMPACT_ATOMS: atom_id res chain seq x y z
N ALA A 1 -13.51 0.55 -10.52
CA ALA A 1 -12.17 0.90 -11.02
C ALA A 1 -11.72 -0.09 -12.10
N TYR A 2 -10.83 0.31 -13.00
CA TYR A 2 -10.20 -0.57 -14.00
C TYR A 2 -8.74 -0.19 -14.22
N LEU A 3 -7.95 -1.11 -14.77
CA LEU A 3 -6.57 -0.83 -15.19
C LEU A 3 -6.57 -0.47 -16.68
N ALA A 4 -5.88 0.61 -17.03
CA ALA A 4 -5.66 1.03 -18.41
C ALA A 4 -4.17 1.04 -18.71
N CYS A 5 -3.78 0.62 -19.91
CA CYS A 5 -2.42 0.74 -20.41
C CYS A 5 -2.42 1.69 -21.61
N ASP A 6 -1.62 2.75 -21.55
CA ASP A 6 -1.45 3.73 -22.61
C ASP A 6 0.04 4.06 -22.76
N GLY A 7 0.54 4.05 -24.00
CA GLY A 7 1.96 4.28 -24.29
C GLY A 7 2.93 3.34 -23.56
N GLY A 8 2.50 2.11 -23.25
CA GLY A 8 3.29 1.12 -22.49
C GLY A 8 3.31 1.33 -20.98
N ARG A 9 2.51 2.27 -20.45
CA ARG A 9 2.40 2.53 -19.01
C ARG A 9 0.99 2.26 -18.49
N TRP A 10 0.94 1.64 -17.32
CA TRP A 10 -0.28 1.30 -16.61
C TRP A 10 -0.76 2.44 -15.71
N ARG A 11 -2.08 2.59 -15.64
CA ARG A 11 -2.79 3.50 -14.74
C ARG A 11 -4.00 2.79 -14.15
N ALA A 12 -4.24 2.98 -12.85
CA ALA A 12 -5.53 2.64 -12.27
C ALA A 12 -6.50 3.79 -12.55
N VAL A 13 -7.68 3.49 -13.07
CA VAL A 13 -8.75 4.46 -13.23
C VAL A 13 -9.83 4.16 -12.19
N VAL A 14 -10.02 5.11 -11.28
CA VAL A 14 -10.96 5.01 -10.16
C VAL A 14 -11.93 6.16 -10.32
N ASP A 15 -13.23 5.86 -10.35
CA ASP A 15 -14.30 6.84 -10.58
C ASP A 15 -14.08 7.75 -11.81
N GLY A 16 -13.57 7.15 -12.89
CA GLY A 16 -13.27 7.86 -14.15
C GLY A 16 -12.03 8.75 -14.09
N ARG A 17 -11.32 8.80 -12.96
CA ARG A 17 -10.10 9.57 -12.77
C ARG A 17 -8.88 8.66 -12.85
N PRO A 18 -7.92 8.93 -13.75
CA PRO A 18 -6.68 8.19 -13.79
C PRO A 18 -5.83 8.57 -12.58
N HIS A 19 -5.35 7.55 -11.87
CA HIS A 19 -4.26 7.69 -10.92
C HIS A 19 -2.92 7.73 -11.69
N GLY A 20 -1.81 7.81 -10.96
CA GLY A 20 -0.45 7.92 -11.50
C GLY A 20 -0.09 6.91 -12.62
N SER A 21 1.08 7.09 -13.22
CA SER A 21 1.52 6.31 -14.38
C SER A 21 2.73 5.46 -14.06
N TYR A 22 2.58 4.15 -14.22
CA TYR A 22 3.51 3.12 -13.75
C TYR A 22 3.93 2.20 -14.88
N ASP A 23 5.06 1.52 -14.73
CA ASP A 23 5.49 0.50 -15.70
C ASP A 23 4.69 -0.79 -15.52
N THR A 24 4.18 -1.04 -14.31
CA THR A 24 3.31 -2.19 -14.01
C THR A 24 2.41 -1.85 -12.82
N ILE A 25 1.18 -2.36 -12.82
CA ILE A 25 0.34 -2.45 -11.63
C ILE A 25 0.19 -3.93 -11.30
N GLY A 26 0.39 -4.30 -10.03
CA GLY A 26 0.39 -5.69 -9.61
C GLY A 26 -0.96 -6.34 -9.85
N GLU A 27 -0.98 -7.45 -10.59
CA GLU A 27 -2.20 -8.20 -10.85
C GLU A 27 -2.81 -8.70 -9.53
N GLY A 28 -4.12 -8.56 -9.37
CA GLY A 28 -4.82 -8.99 -8.15
C GLY A 28 -4.50 -8.17 -6.89
N THR A 29 -3.73 -7.08 -7.00
CA THR A 29 -3.35 -6.25 -5.85
C THR A 29 -4.34 -5.12 -5.56
N LEU A 30 -5.23 -4.79 -6.49
CA LEU A 30 -6.25 -3.76 -6.30
C LEU A 30 -7.25 -4.19 -5.21
N ARG A 31 -7.41 -3.34 -4.19
CA ARG A 31 -8.31 -3.53 -3.07
C ARG A 31 -9.09 -2.25 -2.82
N PHE A 32 -10.38 -2.38 -2.53
CA PHE A 32 -11.17 -1.29 -1.96
C PHE A 32 -11.24 -1.47 -0.44
N SER A 33 -11.35 -0.36 0.28
CA SER A 33 -11.73 -0.40 1.69
C SER A 33 -13.16 -0.96 1.85
N PRO A 34 -13.50 -1.50 3.03
CA PRO A 34 -14.85 -1.98 3.32
C PRO A 34 -15.97 -0.96 3.06
N ASP A 35 -15.71 0.33 3.30
CA ASP A 35 -16.66 1.42 3.01
C ASP A 35 -16.66 1.89 1.54
N GLY A 36 -15.78 1.32 0.71
CA GLY A 36 -15.62 1.64 -0.71
C GLY A 36 -15.00 3.00 -1.01
N ARG A 37 -14.55 3.76 0.00
CA ARG A 37 -14.04 5.13 -0.17
C ARG A 37 -12.57 5.21 -0.51
N HIS A 38 -11.80 4.17 -0.15
CA HIS A 38 -10.38 4.10 -0.39
C HIS A 38 -10.05 2.97 -1.34
N VAL A 39 -8.98 3.15 -2.11
CA VAL A 39 -8.43 2.13 -3.01
C VAL A 39 -6.93 2.03 -2.81
N ALA A 40 -6.45 0.79 -2.65
CA ALA A 40 -5.04 0.46 -2.53
C ALA A 40 -4.62 -0.47 -3.67
N TYR A 41 -3.40 -0.31 -4.18
CA TYR A 41 -2.78 -1.24 -5.10
C TYR A 41 -1.25 -1.14 -5.07
N ALA A 42 -0.57 -2.18 -5.52
CA ALA A 42 0.87 -2.17 -5.72
C ALA A 42 1.19 -1.72 -7.14
N ALA A 43 2.12 -0.81 -7.30
CA ALA A 43 2.59 -0.33 -8.58
C ALA A 43 4.11 -0.42 -8.67
N ARG A 44 4.65 -0.53 -9.88
CA ARG A 44 6.09 -0.61 -10.13
C ARG A 44 6.52 0.51 -11.08
N THR A 45 7.62 1.16 -10.73
CA THR A 45 8.34 2.12 -11.59
C THR A 45 9.81 1.75 -11.56
N GLY A 46 10.39 1.46 -12.73
CA GLY A 46 11.68 0.81 -12.86
C GLY A 46 11.70 -0.54 -12.14
N ASP A 47 12.70 -0.74 -11.29
CA ASP A 47 12.88 -1.99 -10.54
C ASP A 47 12.24 -1.97 -9.15
N LYS A 48 11.42 -0.95 -8.85
CA LYS A 48 10.90 -0.73 -7.50
C LYS A 48 9.38 -0.71 -7.45
N TRP A 49 8.85 -1.46 -6.50
CA TRP A 49 7.44 -1.51 -6.13
C TRP A 49 7.09 -0.44 -5.10
N LEU A 50 5.89 0.09 -5.16
CA LEU A 50 5.34 1.08 -4.23
C LEU A 50 3.86 0.81 -4.00
N ALA A 51 3.41 1.05 -2.77
CA ALA A 51 1.99 1.01 -2.45
C ALA A 51 1.39 2.34 -2.88
N VAL A 52 0.24 2.30 -3.52
CA VAL A 52 -0.52 3.49 -3.88
C VAL A 52 -1.85 3.42 -3.18
N VAL A 53 -2.22 4.48 -2.48
CA VAL A 53 -3.53 4.61 -1.83
C VAL A 53 -4.16 5.91 -2.29
N ASP A 54 -5.35 5.83 -2.86
CA ASP A 54 -6.10 6.98 -3.41
C ASP A 54 -5.26 7.83 -4.38
N GLY A 55 -4.43 7.15 -5.16
CA GLY A 55 -3.53 7.78 -6.14
C GLY A 55 -2.27 8.40 -5.53
N LYS A 56 -2.11 8.37 -4.20
CA LYS A 56 -0.91 8.84 -3.51
C LYS A 56 0.09 7.70 -3.35
N GLU A 57 1.30 7.92 -3.84
CA GLU A 57 2.41 6.97 -3.76
C GLU A 57 3.03 6.97 -2.35
N LEU A 58 3.01 5.82 -1.68
CA LEU A 58 3.54 5.65 -0.33
C LEU A 58 5.02 5.28 -0.41
N LYS A 59 5.84 6.26 -0.80
CA LYS A 59 7.32 6.18 -0.80
C LYS A 59 7.83 6.58 0.58
N LYS A 60 7.64 5.73 1.59
CA LYS A 60 7.69 6.23 2.97
C LYS A 60 9.07 6.51 3.56
N HIS A 61 10.16 6.26 2.83
CA HIS A 61 11.49 6.52 3.37
C HIS A 61 12.36 7.20 2.31
N ALA A 62 12.87 8.39 2.62
CA ALA A 62 13.80 9.12 1.77
C ALA A 62 15.07 8.30 1.40
N GLU A 63 15.38 7.28 2.22
CA GLU A 63 16.47 6.33 1.98
C GLU A 63 16.10 5.22 0.98
N PHE A 64 14.81 4.91 0.80
CA PHE A 64 14.35 3.80 -0.02
C PHE A 64 13.44 4.32 -1.15
N GLN A 65 13.95 4.29 -2.38
CA GLN A 65 13.22 4.68 -3.59
C GLN A 65 12.08 3.71 -3.99
N GLY A 66 11.69 2.80 -3.09
CA GLY A 66 10.66 1.78 -3.23
C GLY A 66 11.14 0.40 -2.74
N TYR A 67 10.28 -0.59 -2.90
CA TYR A 67 10.46 -1.97 -2.40
C TYR A 67 10.83 -2.93 -3.53
N GLU A 68 11.38 -4.10 -3.18
CA GLU A 68 11.59 -5.19 -4.15
C GLU A 68 10.29 -5.92 -4.48
N GLY A 69 9.29 -5.82 -3.59
CA GLY A 69 7.97 -6.39 -3.78
C GLY A 69 7.01 -5.86 -2.73
N ILE A 70 5.72 -5.88 -3.06
CA ILE A 70 4.63 -5.62 -2.13
C ILE A 70 3.65 -6.78 -2.29
N ALA A 71 3.25 -7.35 -1.16
CA ALA A 71 2.29 -8.44 -1.08
C ALA A 71 1.20 -8.09 -0.06
N GLU A 72 0.23 -9.00 0.08
CA GLU A 72 -0.88 -8.99 1.05
C GLU A 72 -1.31 -7.59 1.51
N MET A 73 -2.31 -7.02 0.86
CA MET A 73 -2.90 -5.73 1.24
C MET A 73 -4.29 -5.93 1.84
N VAL A 74 -4.47 -5.44 3.06
CA VAL A 74 -5.72 -5.59 3.81
C VAL A 74 -6.11 -4.27 4.45
N PHE A 75 -7.30 -3.78 4.12
CA PHE A 75 -7.89 -2.65 4.83
C PHE A 75 -8.46 -3.12 6.17
N SER A 76 -8.34 -2.28 7.20
CA SER A 76 -9.02 -2.50 8.45
C SER A 76 -10.55 -2.52 8.25
N PRO A 77 -11.31 -3.25 9.08
CA PRO A 77 -12.76 -3.32 8.95
C PRO A 77 -13.47 -1.96 9.00
N ASP A 78 -12.89 -1.00 9.73
CA ASP A 78 -13.38 0.38 9.85
C ASP A 78 -12.90 1.31 8.72
N SER A 79 -12.19 0.78 7.72
CA SER A 79 -11.68 1.50 6.54
C SER A 79 -10.64 2.59 6.81
N ARG A 80 -10.10 2.68 8.02
CA ARG A 80 -9.15 3.75 8.41
C ARG A 80 -7.68 3.42 8.19
N PHE A 81 -7.35 2.14 8.08
CA PHE A 81 -5.97 1.65 8.00
C PHE A 81 -5.80 0.69 6.84
N LEU A 82 -4.62 0.70 6.24
CA LEU A 82 -4.15 -0.32 5.32
C LEU A 82 -2.91 -1.00 5.91
N ALA A 83 -2.98 -2.32 6.07
CA ALA A 83 -1.82 -3.17 6.34
C ALA A 83 -1.27 -3.70 5.01
N TYR A 84 0.05 -3.72 4.87
CA TYR A 84 0.70 -4.46 3.78
C TYR A 84 2.09 -4.95 4.12
N THR A 85 2.51 -6.03 3.45
CA THR A 85 3.89 -6.51 3.51
C THR A 85 4.70 -5.95 2.35
N ALA A 86 5.92 -5.51 2.66
CA ALA A 86 6.85 -5.01 1.67
C ALA A 86 8.23 -5.65 1.84
N LYS A 87 8.83 -6.08 0.75
CA LYS A 87 10.16 -6.67 0.74
C LYS A 87 11.23 -5.61 0.51
N LEU A 88 12.22 -5.57 1.39
CA LEU A 88 13.39 -4.70 1.28
C LEU A 88 14.65 -5.52 1.57
N GLY A 89 15.32 -6.00 0.52
CA GLY A 89 16.43 -6.94 0.65
C GLY A 89 15.99 -8.23 1.35
N THR A 90 16.60 -8.53 2.49
CA THR A 90 16.29 -9.71 3.32
C THR A 90 15.20 -9.46 4.36
N ALA A 91 14.70 -8.22 4.50
CA ALA A 91 13.68 -7.87 5.47
C ALA A 91 12.29 -7.80 4.83
N GLU A 92 11.28 -8.27 5.56
CA GLU A 92 9.87 -7.97 5.31
C GLU A 92 9.41 -6.90 6.30
N LEU A 93 8.65 -5.93 5.80
CA LEU A 93 8.13 -4.82 6.58
C LEU A 93 6.59 -4.84 6.49
N VAL A 94 5.90 -4.88 7.64
CA VAL A 94 4.46 -4.65 7.71
C VAL A 94 4.22 -3.17 8.02
N LEU A 95 3.50 -2.47 7.14
CA LEU A 95 3.18 -1.05 7.31
C LEU A 95 1.67 -0.86 7.50
N ASP A 96 1.28 -0.26 8.63
CA ASP A 96 -0.05 0.26 8.89
C ASP A 96 -0.10 1.74 8.50
N LEU A 97 -0.80 2.08 7.42
CA LEU A 97 -0.90 3.44 6.91
C LEU A 97 -2.31 4.01 7.06
N THR A 98 -2.38 5.25 7.56
CA THR A 98 -3.61 6.02 7.81
C THR A 98 -4.16 6.63 6.53
N THR A 99 -5.45 6.48 6.28
CA THR A 99 -6.17 7.13 5.18
C THR A 99 -7.11 8.21 5.71
N ASP A 100 -6.55 9.35 6.13
CA ASP A 100 -7.35 10.57 6.25
C ASP A 100 -6.49 11.79 5.88
N ASP A 101 -7.09 12.70 5.11
CA ASP A 101 -6.44 13.79 4.38
C ASP A 101 -5.91 14.92 5.28
N ALA A 102 -5.99 14.78 6.60
CA ALA A 102 -5.42 15.73 7.55
C ALA A 102 -3.97 15.33 7.91
N GLU A 103 -3.02 16.14 7.46
CA GLU A 103 -1.64 16.18 7.95
C GLU A 103 -1.53 15.77 9.44
N LYS A 104 -1.06 14.56 9.72
CA LYS A 104 -0.44 14.24 11.01
C LYS A 104 0.33 12.94 10.94
N GLN A 105 1.64 13.12 10.84
CA GLN A 105 2.66 12.24 11.39
C GLN A 105 2.50 10.78 11.00
N VAL A 106 3.10 10.49 9.84
CA VAL A 106 3.73 9.22 9.53
C VAL A 106 4.64 8.79 10.70
N LYS A 107 4.07 8.19 11.74
CA LYS A 107 4.81 7.25 12.58
C LYS A 107 4.93 5.99 11.76
N ALA A 108 5.88 5.99 10.83
CA ALA A 108 6.47 4.76 10.34
C ALA A 108 7.12 4.10 11.57
N HIS A 109 6.35 3.32 12.33
CA HIS A 109 6.97 2.26 13.09
C HIS A 109 7.52 1.33 12.02
N ALA A 110 8.82 1.43 11.76
CA ALA A 110 9.58 0.32 11.25
C ALA A 110 9.42 -0.79 12.29
N ALA A 111 8.36 -1.57 12.17
CA ALA A 111 8.10 -2.70 13.01
C ALA A 111 9.05 -3.81 12.54
N THR A 112 10.32 -3.70 12.91
CA THR A 112 11.05 -4.87 13.38
C THR A 112 10.29 -5.36 14.61
N ARG A 113 9.17 -6.08 14.42
CA ARG A 113 8.42 -6.71 15.49
C ARG A 113 8.98 -8.11 15.75
N LEU A 114 10.30 -8.16 15.94
CA LEU A 114 10.95 -9.26 16.65
C LEU A 114 11.38 -8.67 18.00
N ALA A 115 10.56 -8.98 19.01
CA ALA A 115 10.64 -8.57 20.42
C ALA A 115 10.06 -7.19 20.78
N LEU A 116 9.04 -7.23 21.66
CA LEU A 116 8.37 -6.16 22.42
C LEU A 116 7.16 -5.48 21.73
N LEU A 117 5.92 -5.44 22.24
CA LEU A 117 5.21 -6.06 23.37
C LEU A 117 3.70 -5.83 23.09
N LYS A 118 2.92 -6.92 23.16
CA LYS A 118 1.57 -7.04 23.78
C LYS A 118 0.24 -6.61 23.17
N GLU A 119 0.13 -5.88 22.07
CA GLU A 119 -1.21 -5.70 21.45
C GLU A 119 -1.11 -5.83 19.93
N ILE A 120 -1.42 -7.01 19.42
CA ILE A 120 -1.83 -7.15 18.02
C ILE A 120 -3.28 -6.64 18.03
N PRO A 121 -3.64 -5.55 17.32
CA PRO A 121 -5.03 -5.16 17.25
C PRO A 121 -5.82 -6.33 16.67
N GLU A 122 -6.97 -6.69 17.27
CA GLU A 122 -7.66 -7.95 16.97
C GLU A 122 -7.87 -8.19 15.47
N TRP A 123 -8.11 -7.13 14.69
CA TRP A 123 -8.31 -7.23 13.25
C TRP A 123 -7.09 -7.79 12.49
N ALA A 124 -5.86 -7.61 13.01
CA ALA A 124 -4.64 -8.14 12.39
C ALA A 124 -4.46 -9.65 12.64
N SER A 125 -5.27 -10.27 13.51
CA SER A 125 -5.33 -11.73 13.64
C SER A 125 -6.07 -12.42 12.50
N TYR A 126 -6.77 -11.65 11.66
CA TYR A 126 -7.55 -12.15 10.51
C TYR A 126 -6.78 -12.10 9.19
N ILE A 127 -5.50 -11.72 9.22
CA ILE A 127 -4.63 -11.81 8.05
C ILE A 127 -4.15 -13.28 7.94
N PRO A 128 -4.52 -14.01 6.87
CA PRO A 128 -4.19 -15.42 6.70
C PRO A 128 -2.69 -15.69 6.51
#